data_AF-F4R9E5-F1
#
_entry.id   AF-F4R9E5-F1
#
_cell.length_a   1.000
_cell.length_b   1.000
_cell.length_c   1.000
_cell.angle_alpha   90.00
_cell.angle_beta   90.00
_cell.angle_gamma   90.00
#
_symmetry.space_group_name_H-M   'P 1'
#
loop_
_entity.id
_entity.type
_entity.pdbx_description
1 polymer ?
#
loop_
_entity_poly.entity_id
_entity_poly.type
_entity_poly.pdbx_seq_one_letter_code
_entity_poly.pdbx_strand_id
1 'polypeptide(L)'
;MYISSIRWCRNVFALMVILICFATKSILSISKVTEPQEPTAPGSPISAHLMSPGPHGTLVRPEGGKLIKSVGNMGVLYVDYTKCDDDEEDGATTISIDVFLRPTEDNDGYSITLARGITSPSDEPNIVALFSSPLACGSYRLVIRENQFYKGELFSFQSAAPLVHIRCIPIE
;
A
#
# COMPACT_ATOMS: atom_id res chain seq x y z
N MET A 1 57.14 -9.62 16.47
CA MET A 1 58.47 -9.04 16.25
C MET A 1 58.78 -9.08 14.75
N TYR A 2 58.31 -8.09 13.99
CA TYR A 2 59.05 -7.36 12.95
C TYR A 2 58.20 -6.13 12.59
N ILE A 3 58.91 -5.02 12.41
CA ILE A 3 58.49 -3.63 12.28
C ILE A 3 58.23 -3.31 10.80
N SER A 4 57.32 -2.39 10.48
CA SER A 4 57.58 -1.24 9.58
C SER A 4 56.30 -0.52 9.14
N SER A 5 56.12 0.68 9.68
CA SER A 5 55.31 1.78 9.16
C SER A 5 55.69 2.20 7.74
N ILE A 6 54.73 2.64 6.93
CA ILE A 6 54.95 3.71 5.95
C ILE A 6 53.75 4.67 6.00
N ARG A 7 54.10 5.94 6.19
CA ARG A 7 53.28 7.15 6.29
C ARG A 7 53.84 8.10 5.22
N TRP A 8 53.04 9.09 4.78
CA TRP A 8 53.36 10.20 3.83
C TRP A 8 53.16 9.85 2.35
N CYS A 9 52.54 10.69 1.50
CA CYS A 9 52.59 12.14 1.41
C CYS A 9 51.23 12.83 1.19
N ARG A 10 51.05 13.97 1.87
CA ARG A 10 50.23 15.11 1.45
C ARG A 10 51.00 15.89 0.37
N ASN A 11 50.31 16.39 -0.66
CA ASN A 11 50.63 17.63 -1.37
C ASN A 11 49.28 18.18 -1.91
N VAL A 12 48.75 19.33 -1.49
CA VAL A 12 49.24 20.73 -1.54
C VAL A 12 48.90 21.38 -2.90
N PHE A 13 47.93 22.31 -2.84
CA PHE A 13 47.75 23.55 -3.61
C PHE A 13 47.30 23.54 -5.08
N ALA A 14 46.17 24.21 -5.36
CA ALA A 14 46.09 25.52 -6.05
C ALA A 14 44.60 25.80 -6.41
N LEU A 15 43.94 26.80 -5.81
CA LEU A 15 43.85 28.21 -6.23
C LEU A 15 43.18 28.37 -7.63
N MET A 16 41.87 28.65 -7.73
CA MET A 16 41.15 29.95 -7.64
C MET A 16 41.10 30.74 -8.98
N VAL A 17 39.86 31.13 -9.35
CA VAL A 17 39.42 32.23 -10.25
C VAL A 17 39.64 32.07 -11.76
N ILE A 18 38.54 32.09 -12.54
CA ILE A 18 38.28 33.14 -13.55
C ILE A 18 36.77 33.24 -13.79
N LEU A 19 36.28 34.45 -13.49
CA LEU A 19 34.96 34.99 -13.71
C LEU A 19 34.88 35.46 -15.18
N ILE A 20 33.89 35.03 -15.96
CA ILE A 20 33.54 35.70 -17.23
C ILE A 20 32.02 35.87 -17.28
N CYS A 21 31.59 37.08 -16.92
CA CYS A 21 30.33 37.65 -17.36
C CYS A 21 30.52 38.20 -18.77
N PHE A 22 29.68 37.79 -19.73
CA PHE A 22 29.34 38.61 -20.88
C PHE A 22 27.85 38.51 -21.17
N ALA A 23 27.17 39.63 -20.96
CA ALA A 23 25.88 40.01 -21.52
C ALA A 23 26.00 40.07 -23.06
N THR A 24 24.99 40.08 -23.94
CA THR A 24 23.54 40.34 -23.94
C THR A 24 23.01 39.73 -25.25
N LYS A 25 21.74 39.31 -25.30
CA LYS A 25 20.81 39.64 -26.41
C LYS A 25 19.44 39.03 -26.14
N SER A 26 18.53 39.88 -25.68
CA SER A 26 17.09 39.66 -25.77
C SER A 26 16.67 39.72 -27.25
N ILE A 27 15.95 38.71 -27.72
CA ILE A 27 15.07 38.83 -28.89
C ILE A 27 13.69 38.39 -28.44
N LEU A 28 12.76 39.34 -28.47
CA LEU A 28 11.33 39.13 -28.35
C LEU A 28 10.85 38.23 -29.49
N SER A 29 10.19 37.13 -29.15
CA SER A 29 9.24 36.47 -30.04
C SER A 29 7.90 36.43 -29.35
N ILE A 30 7.00 37.29 -29.83
CA ILE A 30 5.57 37.30 -29.48
C ILE A 30 4.87 36.52 -30.58
N SER A 31 4.14 35.46 -30.20
CA SER A 31 2.78 35.13 -30.66
C SER A 31 2.55 33.61 -30.72
N LYS A 32 1.86 33.06 -29.72
CA LYS A 32 0.50 32.54 -29.90
C LYS A 32 -0.08 32.20 -28.52
N VAL A 33 -0.92 33.10 -28.02
CA VAL A 33 -1.88 32.80 -26.96
C VAL A 33 -2.86 31.81 -27.56
N THR A 34 -2.77 30.54 -27.17
CA THR A 34 -3.82 29.56 -27.42
C THR A 34 -4.83 29.74 -26.30
N GLU A 35 -6.03 30.12 -26.73
CA GLU A 35 -7.25 30.30 -25.96
C GLU A 35 -7.50 29.14 -24.97
N PRO A 36 -7.98 29.41 -23.75
CA PRO A 36 -8.43 28.35 -22.85
C PRO A 36 -9.69 27.71 -23.46
N GLN A 37 -9.57 26.52 -24.05
CA GLN A 37 -10.73 25.67 -24.25
C GLN A 37 -11.21 25.18 -22.90
N GLU A 38 -12.38 25.66 -22.52
CA GLU A 38 -13.26 25.09 -21.50
C GLU A 38 -13.39 23.57 -21.74
N PRO A 39 -12.92 22.70 -20.82
CA PRO A 39 -13.18 21.29 -20.94
C PRO A 39 -14.60 21.03 -20.46
N THR A 40 -15.48 20.77 -21.43
CA THR A 40 -16.74 20.06 -21.24
C THR A 40 -16.47 18.81 -20.40
N ALA A 41 -17.26 18.61 -19.35
CA ALA A 41 -17.10 17.52 -18.38
C ALA A 41 -16.93 16.14 -19.05
N PRO A 42 -16.03 15.30 -18.51
CA PRO A 42 -16.34 13.88 -18.43
C PRO A 42 -15.92 13.28 -17.09
N GLY A 43 -16.85 12.58 -16.44
CA GLY A 43 -16.58 11.39 -15.64
C GLY A 43 -15.75 11.53 -14.37
N SER A 44 -16.29 11.01 -13.28
CA SER A 44 -15.60 10.76 -12.00
C SER A 44 -14.10 10.49 -12.13
N PRO A 45 -13.23 11.10 -11.28
CA PRO A 45 -11.90 10.57 -11.12
C PRO A 45 -12.04 9.16 -10.55
N ILE A 46 -11.72 8.17 -11.40
CA ILE A 46 -11.43 6.80 -10.99
C ILE A 46 -10.45 6.94 -9.84
N SER A 47 -10.87 6.50 -8.65
CA SER A 47 -10.01 6.38 -7.48
C SER A 47 -8.74 5.68 -7.96
N ALA A 48 -7.61 6.40 -7.93
CA ALA A 48 -6.31 5.79 -8.12
C ALA A 48 -6.14 4.79 -6.98
N HIS A 49 -6.62 3.58 -7.23
CA HIS A 49 -6.23 2.39 -6.49
C HIS A 49 -4.71 2.43 -6.55
N LEU A 50 -4.06 2.66 -5.41
CA LEU A 50 -2.62 2.55 -5.28
C LEU A 50 -2.29 1.17 -5.86
N MET A 51 -1.78 1.14 -7.10
CA MET A 51 -1.54 -0.12 -7.81
C MET A 51 -0.56 -0.89 -6.95
N SER A 52 -0.97 -2.07 -6.50
CA SER A 52 -0.08 -2.97 -5.78
C SER A 52 1.16 -3.22 -6.65
N PRO A 53 2.37 -3.27 -6.09
CA PRO A 53 3.62 -3.19 -6.86
C PRO A 53 3.96 -4.42 -7.72
N GLY A 54 3.00 -5.30 -8.03
CA GLY A 54 3.22 -6.52 -8.81
C GLY A 54 1.98 -7.42 -8.84
N PRO A 55 2.12 -8.69 -9.29
CA PRO A 55 1.13 -9.74 -9.09
C PRO A 55 0.76 -9.82 -7.60
N HIS A 56 -0.53 -9.92 -7.30
CA HIS A 56 -1.02 -9.95 -5.92
C HIS A 56 -2.35 -10.69 -5.85
N GLY A 57 -2.65 -11.21 -4.67
CA GLY A 57 -3.93 -11.85 -4.41
C GLY A 57 -5.06 -10.82 -4.40
N THR A 58 -6.30 -11.30 -4.56
CA THR A 58 -7.49 -10.45 -4.64
C THR A 58 -8.45 -10.71 -3.49
N LEU A 59 -8.92 -9.66 -2.84
CA LEU A 59 -9.97 -9.77 -1.84
C LEU A 59 -11.33 -9.97 -2.53
N VAL A 60 -11.93 -11.14 -2.32
CA VAL A 60 -13.25 -11.51 -2.84
C VAL A 60 -14.35 -11.01 -1.91
N ARG A 61 -14.20 -11.20 -0.59
CA ARG A 61 -15.15 -10.72 0.42
C ARG A 61 -14.43 -10.19 1.67
N PRO A 62 -14.98 -9.17 2.34
CA PRO A 62 -16.18 -8.42 1.98
C PRO A 62 -15.93 -7.43 0.83
N GLU A 63 -16.98 -7.20 0.04
CA GLU A 63 -16.99 -6.10 -0.95
C GLU A 63 -16.96 -4.74 -0.24
N GLY A 64 -16.50 -3.70 -0.95
CA GLY A 64 -16.52 -2.34 -0.46
C GLY A 64 -17.93 -1.86 -0.06
N GLY A 65 -18.04 -1.21 1.09
CA GLY A 65 -19.30 -0.70 1.65
C GLY A 65 -20.11 -1.76 2.41
N LYS A 66 -19.60 -2.97 2.62
CA LYS A 66 -20.34 -4.03 3.32
C LYS A 66 -20.75 -3.60 4.72
N LEU A 67 -22.03 -3.82 5.05
CA LEU A 67 -22.56 -3.63 6.39
C LEU A 67 -22.45 -4.94 7.20
N ILE A 68 -21.78 -4.84 8.35
CA ILE A 68 -21.57 -5.90 9.32
C ILE A 68 -22.45 -5.59 10.53
N LYS A 69 -23.27 -6.56 10.95
CA LYS A 69 -24.10 -6.43 12.15
C LYS A 69 -23.31 -6.93 13.36
N SER A 70 -23.23 -6.11 14.39
CA SER A 70 -22.67 -6.46 15.70
C SER A 70 -23.82 -6.50 16.69
N VAL A 71 -24.14 -7.68 17.23
CA VAL A 71 -25.22 -7.86 18.23
C VAL A 71 -24.56 -8.02 19.59
N GLY A 72 -24.89 -7.16 20.54
CA GLY A 72 -24.25 -7.19 21.87
C GLY A 72 -22.73 -7.00 21.82
N ASN A 73 -22.28 -6.13 20.92
CA ASN A 73 -20.88 -5.88 20.58
C ASN A 73 -20.14 -7.05 19.91
N MET A 74 -20.79 -8.18 19.64
CA MET A 74 -20.20 -9.26 18.87
C MET A 74 -20.65 -9.19 17.41
N GLY A 75 -19.69 -8.95 16.51
CA GLY A 75 -19.91 -9.08 15.07
C GLY A 75 -19.11 -10.23 14.50
N VAL A 76 -19.61 -10.78 13.38
CA VAL A 76 -18.88 -11.77 12.58
C VAL A 76 -18.43 -11.11 11.29
N LEU A 77 -17.11 -11.11 11.05
CA LEU A 77 -16.51 -10.67 9.80
C LEU A 77 -16.02 -11.91 9.03
N TYR A 78 -16.49 -12.05 7.80
CA TYR A 78 -16.05 -13.09 6.86
C TYR A 78 -15.07 -12.48 5.85
N VAL A 79 -13.89 -13.07 5.74
CA VAL A 79 -12.85 -12.69 4.78
C VAL A 79 -12.58 -13.87 3.85
N ASP A 80 -12.53 -13.57 2.56
CA ASP A 80 -12.28 -14.53 1.48
C ASP A 80 -11.34 -13.87 0.50
N TYR A 81 -10.12 -14.38 0.43
CA TYR A 81 -9.01 -13.78 -0.30
C TYR A 81 -8.38 -14.81 -1.23
N THR A 82 -8.41 -14.56 -2.54
CA THR A 82 -7.77 -15.41 -3.54
C THR A 82 -6.28 -15.15 -3.56
N LYS A 83 -5.48 -16.20 -3.39
CA LYS A 83 -4.02 -16.16 -3.43
C LYS A 83 -3.53 -15.76 -4.82
N CYS A 84 -2.40 -15.07 -4.87
CA CYS A 84 -1.53 -15.03 -6.03
C CYS A 84 -0.77 -16.36 -6.10
N ASP A 85 -0.82 -17.01 -7.25
CA ASP A 85 -0.03 -18.21 -7.50
C ASP A 85 0.38 -18.20 -8.98
N ASP A 86 1.60 -17.74 -9.23
CA ASP A 86 2.21 -17.80 -10.55
C ASP A 86 3.06 -19.07 -10.62
N ASP A 87 2.69 -20.03 -11.48
CA ASP A 87 3.36 -21.34 -11.62
C ASP A 87 4.80 -21.28 -12.20
N GLU A 88 5.38 -20.09 -12.34
CA GLU A 88 6.74 -19.90 -12.87
C GLU A 88 7.81 -20.21 -11.80
N GLU A 89 9.02 -20.61 -12.21
CA GLU A 89 10.14 -20.96 -11.30
C GLU A 89 10.50 -19.85 -10.30
N ASP A 90 10.19 -18.60 -10.66
CA ASP A 90 10.36 -17.39 -9.86
C ASP A 90 9.02 -16.61 -9.70
N GLY A 91 7.90 -17.32 -9.83
CA GLY A 91 6.56 -16.79 -9.72
C GLY A 91 6.25 -16.21 -8.35
N ALA A 92 5.27 -15.31 -8.29
CA ALA A 92 4.85 -14.69 -7.06
C ALA A 92 3.78 -15.57 -6.38
N THR A 93 4.05 -16.01 -5.16
CA THR A 93 3.14 -16.87 -4.39
C THR A 93 2.75 -16.22 -3.07
N THR A 94 1.44 -16.10 -2.81
CA THR A 94 0.95 -15.67 -1.50
C THR A 94 1.23 -16.72 -0.45
N ILE A 95 1.99 -16.36 0.59
CA ILE A 95 2.30 -17.25 1.72
C ILE A 95 1.26 -17.11 2.83
N SER A 96 0.89 -15.86 3.12
CA SER A 96 -0.10 -15.56 4.15
C SER A 96 -0.69 -14.16 3.99
N ILE A 97 -1.76 -13.89 4.72
CA ILE A 97 -2.33 -12.55 4.89
C ILE A 97 -2.41 -12.16 6.36
N ASP A 98 -2.24 -10.87 6.61
CA ASP A 98 -2.63 -10.23 7.86
C ASP A 98 -3.88 -9.38 7.63
N VAL A 99 -4.75 -9.35 8.64
CA VAL A 99 -6.05 -8.68 8.56
C VAL A 99 -6.19 -7.68 9.70
N PHE A 100 -6.47 -6.43 9.36
CA PHE A 100 -6.63 -5.33 10.33
C PHE A 100 -7.89 -4.51 10.04
N LEU A 101 -8.48 -3.91 11.07
CA LEU A 101 -9.47 -2.85 10.93
C LEU A 101 -8.83 -1.52 11.29
N ARG A 102 -8.84 -0.56 10.35
CA ARG A 102 -8.38 0.80 10.58
C ARG A 102 -9.59 1.74 10.60
N PRO A 103 -9.86 2.49 11.69
CA PRO A 103 -10.93 3.48 11.70
C PRO A 103 -10.77 4.49 10.56
N THR A 104 -11.88 4.96 9.98
CA THR A 104 -11.81 6.05 8.99
C THR A 104 -11.85 7.44 9.59
N GLU A 105 -12.39 7.57 10.79
CA GLU A 105 -12.62 8.85 11.46
C GLU A 105 -11.47 9.26 12.40
N ASP A 106 -10.68 8.29 12.89
CA ASP A 106 -9.52 8.56 13.74
C ASP A 106 -8.23 8.66 12.90
N ASN A 107 -7.58 9.82 12.95
CA ASN A 107 -6.34 10.11 12.23
C ASN A 107 -5.08 9.61 12.99
N ASP A 108 -5.30 8.94 14.12
CA ASP A 108 -4.30 8.52 15.11
C ASP A 108 -3.44 7.34 14.62
N GLY A 109 -3.79 6.76 13.46
CA GLY A 109 -3.08 5.64 12.86
C GLY A 109 -3.28 4.30 13.59
N TYR A 110 -4.12 4.25 14.62
CA TYR A 110 -4.41 3.01 15.34
C TYR A 110 -5.11 2.00 14.41
N SER A 111 -4.69 0.74 14.46
CA SER A 111 -5.29 -0.35 13.70
C SER A 111 -5.57 -1.53 14.64
N ILE A 112 -6.80 -2.02 14.62
CA ILE A 112 -7.21 -3.22 15.36
C ILE A 112 -6.72 -4.43 14.57
N THR A 113 -5.83 -5.22 15.14
CA THR A 113 -5.38 -6.47 14.51
C THR A 113 -6.44 -7.55 14.72
N LEU A 114 -6.98 -8.10 13.63
CA LEU A 114 -7.88 -9.24 13.69
C LEU A 114 -7.10 -10.56 13.67
N ALA A 115 -6.12 -10.67 12.79
CA ALA A 115 -5.22 -11.82 12.72
C ALA A 115 -3.95 -11.50 11.92
N ARG A 116 -2.94 -12.35 12.09
CA ARG A 116 -1.66 -12.29 11.37
C ARG A 116 -1.28 -13.68 10.88
N GLY A 117 -0.64 -13.75 9.72
CA GLY A 117 -0.12 -15.00 9.17
C GLY A 117 -1.20 -16.03 8.83
N ILE A 118 -2.40 -15.58 8.45
CA ILE A 118 -3.47 -16.50 8.04
C ILE A 118 -3.07 -17.10 6.69
N THR A 119 -3.19 -18.41 6.57
CA THR A 119 -2.85 -19.15 5.36
C THR A 119 -3.93 -20.19 5.06
N SER A 120 -3.85 -20.82 3.90
CA SER A 120 -4.68 -21.95 3.49
C SER A 120 -3.78 -23.08 2.99
N PRO A 121 -4.29 -24.32 2.89
CA PRO A 121 -3.59 -25.40 2.20
C PRO A 121 -3.11 -24.98 0.80
N SER A 122 -2.02 -25.60 0.33
CA SER A 122 -1.42 -25.25 -0.96
C SER A 122 -2.39 -25.41 -2.13
N ASP A 123 -3.22 -26.45 -2.08
CA ASP A 123 -4.23 -26.80 -3.08
C ASP A 123 -5.51 -25.93 -3.03
N GLU A 124 -5.69 -25.12 -1.99
CA GLU A 124 -6.84 -24.24 -1.85
C GLU A 124 -6.53 -22.83 -2.37
N PRO A 125 -7.19 -22.35 -3.44
CA PRO A 125 -6.84 -21.06 -4.05
C PRO A 125 -7.19 -19.87 -3.16
N ASN A 126 -8.06 -20.05 -2.16
CA ASN A 126 -8.52 -18.99 -1.28
C ASN A 126 -8.08 -19.19 0.17
N ILE A 127 -7.74 -18.08 0.82
CA ILE A 127 -7.61 -17.97 2.27
C ILE A 127 -8.94 -17.46 2.82
N VAL A 128 -9.63 -18.30 3.56
CA VAL A 128 -10.94 -18.00 4.15
C VAL A 128 -10.83 -17.93 5.67
N ALA A 129 -11.32 -16.84 6.26
CA ALA A 129 -11.30 -16.63 7.70
C ALA A 129 -12.61 -16.02 8.21
N LEU A 130 -13.04 -16.47 9.39
CA LEU A 130 -14.14 -15.86 10.14
C LEU A 130 -13.61 -15.30 11.45
N PHE A 131 -13.89 -14.02 11.69
CA PHE A 131 -13.52 -13.34 12.93
C PHE A 131 -14.77 -13.03 13.74
N SER A 132 -14.79 -13.49 14.98
CA SER A 132 -15.71 -13.02 16.00
C SER A 132 -14.93 -12.23 17.03
N SER A 133 -15.17 -10.92 17.12
CA SER A 133 -14.55 -10.08 18.14
C SER A 133 -15.49 -8.98 18.60
N PRO A 134 -15.21 -8.36 19.76
CA PRO A 134 -15.82 -7.10 20.13
C PRO A 134 -15.52 -6.05 19.06
N LEU A 135 -16.51 -5.77 18.22
CA LEU A 135 -16.37 -4.80 17.14
C LEU A 135 -17.00 -3.50 17.58
N ALA A 136 -16.17 -2.45 17.63
CA ALA A 136 -16.64 -1.10 17.83
C ALA A 136 -17.50 -0.67 16.63
N CYS A 137 -18.52 0.13 16.92
CA CYS A 137 -19.44 0.64 15.91
C CYS A 137 -18.75 1.73 15.10
N GLY A 138 -19.00 1.77 13.80
CA GLY A 138 -18.45 2.83 12.94
C GLY A 138 -17.97 2.33 11.59
N SER A 139 -17.21 3.18 10.92
CA SER A 139 -16.67 2.93 9.59
C SER A 139 -15.19 2.59 9.68
N TYR A 140 -14.80 1.49 9.04
CA TYR A 140 -13.43 0.97 9.06
C TYR A 140 -12.95 0.64 7.65
N ARG A 141 -11.65 0.81 7.40
CA ARG A 141 -10.99 0.13 6.30
C ARG A 141 -10.55 -1.24 6.77
N LEU A 142 -11.02 -2.28 6.11
CA LEU A 142 -10.52 -3.64 6.29
C LEU A 142 -9.21 -3.77 5.52
N VAL A 143 -8.09 -3.59 6.20
CA VAL A 143 -6.77 -3.63 5.57
C VAL A 143 -6.30 -5.08 5.50
N ILE A 144 -6.08 -5.55 4.28
CA ILE A 144 -5.42 -6.82 4.00
C ILE A 144 -3.97 -6.51 3.63
N ARG A 145 -3.05 -7.09 4.39
CA ARG A 145 -1.63 -7.10 4.05
C ARG A 145 -1.28 -8.49 3.57
N GLU A 146 -0.80 -8.57 2.35
CA GLU A 146 -0.32 -9.81 1.78
C GLU A 146 1.16 -9.97 2.10
N ASN A 147 1.54 -11.19 2.48
CA ASN A 147 2.93 -11.64 2.58
C ASN A 147 3.18 -12.61 1.41
N GLN A 148 4.04 -12.20 0.49
CA GLN A 148 4.28 -12.88 -0.77
C GLN A 148 5.74 -13.28 -0.88
N PHE A 149 6.00 -14.47 -1.42
CA PHE A 149 7.34 -14.92 -1.79
C PHE A 149 7.54 -14.71 -3.29
N TYR A 150 8.63 -14.05 -3.67
CA TYR A 150 8.95 -13.75 -5.06
C TYR A 150 10.47 -13.72 -5.24
N LYS A 151 11.02 -14.47 -6.20
CA LYS A 151 12.47 -14.51 -6.52
C LYS A 151 13.39 -14.74 -5.32
N GLY A 152 12.98 -15.61 -4.39
CA GLY A 152 13.77 -15.91 -3.19
C GLY A 152 13.61 -14.91 -2.04
N GLU A 153 12.80 -13.86 -2.21
CA GLU A 153 12.58 -12.81 -1.21
C GLU A 153 11.14 -12.80 -0.70
N LEU A 154 10.96 -12.43 0.57
CA LEU A 154 9.65 -12.26 1.20
C LEU A 154 9.29 -10.77 1.25
N PHE A 155 8.15 -10.42 0.64
CA PHE A 155 7.61 -9.07 0.62
C PHE A 155 6.30 -8.99 1.39
N SER A 156 6.05 -7.85 2.02
CA SER A 156 4.78 -7.56 2.70
C SER A 156 4.23 -6.23 2.22
N PHE A 157 3.02 -6.23 1.65
CA PHE A 157 2.39 -5.01 1.15
C PHE A 157 0.88 -5.03 1.38
N GLN A 158 0.26 -3.84 1.36
CA GLN A 158 -1.19 -3.74 1.48
C GLN A 158 -1.83 -4.05 0.11
N SER A 159 -2.52 -5.20 0.01
CA SER A 159 -3.16 -5.63 -1.24
C SER A 159 -4.61 -5.14 -1.36
N ALA A 160 -5.33 -4.97 -0.24
CA ALA A 160 -6.70 -4.46 -0.24
C ALA A 160 -7.02 -3.62 0.99
N ALA A 161 -7.95 -2.67 0.85
CA ALA A 161 -8.44 -1.84 1.94
C ALA A 161 -9.89 -1.36 1.76
N PRO A 162 -10.87 -2.26 1.49
CA PRO A 162 -12.26 -1.84 1.32
C PRO A 162 -12.82 -1.19 2.59
N LEU A 163 -13.76 -0.26 2.38
CA LEU A 163 -14.56 0.31 3.46
C LEU A 163 -15.58 -0.72 3.95
N VAL A 164 -15.74 -0.87 5.25
CA VAL A 164 -16.77 -1.69 5.90
C VAL A 164 -17.45 -0.87 7.00
N HIS A 165 -18.75 -1.10 7.20
CA HIS A 165 -19.54 -0.40 8.21
C HIS A 165 -20.04 -1.38 9.25
N ILE A 166 -19.75 -1.12 10.52
CA ILE A 166 -20.14 -1.95 11.64
C ILE A 166 -21.30 -1.27 12.35
N ARG A 167 -22.48 -1.88 12.25
CA ARG A 167 -23.71 -1.42 12.93
C ARG A 167 -23.94 -2.23 14.19
N CYS A 168 -23.96 -1.56 15.33
CA CYS A 168 -24.29 -2.17 16.61
C CYS A 168 -25.80 -2.23 16.83
N ILE A 169 -26.25 -3.37 17.31
CA ILE A 169 -27.64 -3.67 17.66
C ILE A 169 -27.64 -4.14 19.12
N PRO A 170 -28.48 -3.57 20.00
CA PRO A 170 -28.59 -4.01 21.38
C PRO A 170 -29.11 -5.45 21.46
N ILE A 171 -28.75 -6.16 22.53
CA ILE A 171 -29.41 -7.41 22.91
C ILE A 171 -30.68 -7.01 23.68
N GLU A 172 -31.84 -7.47 23.23
CA GLU A 172 -33.11 -7.38 23.96
C GLU A 172 -33.30 -8.59 24.90
#